data_AF-A0A7S2JQN1-F1
#
_entry.id   AF-A0A7S2JQN1-F1
#
_cell.length_a   1.000
_cell.length_b   1.000
_cell.length_c   1.000
_cell.angle_alpha   90.00
_cell.angle_beta   90.00
_cell.angle_gamma   90.00
#
_symmetry.space_group_name_H-M   'P 1'
#
loop_
_entity.id
_entity.type
_entity.pdbx_description
1 polymer ?
#
loop_
_entity_poly.entity_id
_entity_poly.type
_entity_poly.pdbx_seq_one_letter_code
_entity_poly.pdbx_strand_id
1 'polypeptide(L)'
;MVDIDADVVKFCKENLPENAEAFADPRLELVIDDAKAVLEQSATGFDVIIMDLDDPLEDGPCYQLYTEEFYTMCKRKLNPGGVFVTQSGQAGVKRHHLVWSPVNSTLRQVFPAVRAYNQAVYSFMDEWGWNMAFVDGDMGTLLEPDQVDDRIARRIKGELRFLDGESYKGLFCLSKAHRKTLAEEKRVLSREKGTFSFMHSQGLCIAGAKS
;
A
#
# COMPACT_ATOMS: atom_id res chain seq x y z
N MET A 1 9.04 2.58 -12.34
CA MET A 1 7.82 3.29 -11.92
C MET A 1 6.81 3.14 -13.04
N VAL A 2 5.59 2.69 -12.73
CA VAL A 2 4.49 2.61 -13.69
C VAL A 2 3.39 3.52 -13.18
N ASP A 3 2.95 4.46 -14.00
CA ASP A 3 1.86 5.38 -13.68
C ASP A 3 0.96 5.54 -14.91
N ILE A 4 -0.33 5.69 -14.70
CA ILE A 4 -1.29 5.82 -15.81
C ILE A 4 -1.35 7.26 -16.35
N ASP A 5 -0.99 8.26 -15.53
CA ASP A 5 -1.19 9.67 -15.84
C ASP A 5 0.14 10.38 -16.16
N ALA A 6 0.40 10.57 -17.46
CA ALA A 6 1.57 11.28 -17.95
C ALA A 6 1.68 12.72 -17.44
N ASP A 7 0.54 13.39 -17.27
CA ASP A 7 0.49 14.81 -16.90
C ASP A 7 0.84 14.99 -15.43
N VAL A 8 0.38 14.08 -14.55
CA VAL A 8 0.79 14.05 -13.14
C VAL A 8 2.30 13.83 -13.03
N VAL A 9 2.85 12.85 -13.75
CA VAL A 9 4.29 12.57 -13.71
C VAL A 9 5.10 13.77 -14.20
N LYS A 10 4.69 14.38 -15.32
CA LYS A 10 5.34 15.58 -15.86
C LYS A 10 5.27 16.73 -14.86
N PHE A 11 4.09 16.99 -14.29
CA PHE A 11 3.90 18.05 -13.31
C PHE A 11 4.82 17.87 -12.09
N CYS A 12 4.85 16.67 -11.51
CA CYS A 12 5.72 16.35 -10.38
C CYS A 12 7.20 16.54 -10.72
N LYS A 13 7.63 16.10 -11.91
CA LYS A 13 9.01 16.28 -12.37
C LYS A 13 9.40 17.75 -12.55
N GLU A 14 8.48 18.60 -12.97
CA GLU A 14 8.72 20.04 -13.19
C GLU A 14 8.59 20.88 -11.91
N ASN A 15 7.74 20.47 -10.96
CA ASN A 15 7.31 21.33 -9.84
C ASN A 15 7.67 20.80 -8.44
N LEU A 16 8.13 19.54 -8.29
CA LEU A 16 8.57 18.97 -7.01
C LEU A 16 10.09 18.75 -7.03
N PRO A 17 10.90 19.79 -6.77
CA PRO A 17 12.35 19.72 -6.90
C PRO A 17 13.00 18.69 -5.96
N GLU A 18 12.32 18.34 -4.86
CA GLU A 18 12.77 17.30 -3.92
C GLU A 18 12.91 15.92 -4.59
N ASN A 19 12.19 15.69 -5.70
CA ASN A 19 12.22 14.44 -6.45
C ASN A 19 13.12 14.49 -7.70
N ALA A 20 13.78 15.62 -7.98
CA ALA A 20 14.53 15.82 -9.22
C ALA A 20 15.66 14.81 -9.41
N GLU A 21 16.38 14.46 -8.33
CA GLU A 21 17.44 13.44 -8.36
C GLU A 21 16.87 12.06 -8.71
N ALA A 22 15.74 11.68 -8.11
CA ALA A 22 15.10 10.39 -8.36
C ALA A 22 14.65 10.25 -9.83
N PHE A 23 14.09 11.32 -10.42
CA PHE A 23 13.71 11.33 -11.84
C PHE A 23 14.90 11.32 -12.82
N ALA A 24 16.09 11.70 -12.36
CA ALA A 24 17.31 11.72 -13.16
C ALA A 24 18.18 10.45 -12.97
N ASP A 25 17.84 9.60 -12.00
CA ASP A 25 18.63 8.41 -11.70
C ASP A 25 18.56 7.40 -12.87
N PRO A 26 19.71 6.92 -13.40
CA PRO A 26 19.73 6.00 -14.53
C PRO A 26 19.13 4.62 -14.23
N ARG A 27 18.87 4.31 -12.95
CA ARG A 27 18.18 3.09 -12.52
C ARG A 27 16.67 3.21 -12.64
N LEU A 28 16.12 4.41 -12.78
CA LEU A 28 14.68 4.62 -12.95
C LEU A 28 14.29 4.30 -14.40
N GLU A 29 13.47 3.26 -14.55
CA GLU A 29 12.65 3.06 -15.74
C GLU A 29 11.24 3.59 -15.46
N LEU A 30 10.80 4.56 -16.26
CA LEU A 30 9.47 5.15 -16.18
C LEU A 30 8.61 4.64 -17.34
N VAL A 31 7.45 4.06 -17.00
CA VAL A 31 6.46 3.58 -17.96
C VAL A 31 5.14 4.31 -17.70
N ILE A 32 4.57 4.91 -18.73
CA ILE A 32 3.23 5.52 -18.67
C ILE A 32 2.24 4.54 -19.26
N ASP A 33 1.59 3.75 -18.40
CA ASP A 33 0.63 2.71 -18.80
C ASP A 33 -0.15 2.17 -17.58
N ASP A 34 -1.13 1.31 -17.83
CA ASP A 34 -1.83 0.55 -16.80
C ASP A 34 -0.89 -0.46 -16.11
N ALA A 35 -0.74 -0.32 -14.79
CA ALA A 35 0.17 -1.14 -14.00
C ALA A 35 -0.16 -2.65 -14.06
N LYS A 36 -1.43 -3.02 -14.19
CA LYS A 36 -1.82 -4.42 -14.31
C LYS A 36 -1.38 -4.99 -15.66
N ALA A 37 -1.59 -4.27 -16.75
CA ALA A 37 -1.16 -4.69 -18.08
C ALA A 37 0.36 -4.84 -18.17
N VAL A 38 1.12 -3.86 -17.65
CA VAL A 38 2.59 -3.92 -17.60
C VAL A 38 3.07 -5.10 -16.78
N LEU A 39 2.49 -5.30 -15.59
CA LEU A 39 2.91 -6.38 -14.71
C LEU A 39 2.56 -7.76 -15.29
N GLU A 40 1.42 -7.91 -15.98
CA GLU A 40 1.03 -9.13 -16.69
C GLU A 40 2.05 -9.50 -17.79
N GLN A 41 2.48 -8.50 -18.58
CA GLN A 41 3.41 -8.69 -19.69
C GLN A 41 4.88 -8.83 -19.27
N SER A 42 5.23 -8.37 -18.06
CA SER A 42 6.61 -8.44 -17.56
C SER A 42 7.13 -9.87 -17.49
N ALA A 43 8.25 -10.15 -18.16
CA ALA A 43 8.92 -11.44 -18.08
C ALA A 43 9.81 -11.57 -16.82
N THR A 44 10.07 -10.45 -16.13
CA THR A 44 10.97 -10.40 -14.97
C THR A 44 10.19 -10.39 -13.67
N GLY A 45 10.69 -11.12 -12.67
CA GLY A 45 10.22 -11.03 -11.30
C GLY A 45 10.87 -9.87 -10.54
N PHE A 46 10.22 -9.44 -9.47
CA PHE A 46 10.65 -8.32 -8.62
C PHE A 46 10.94 -8.81 -7.20
N ASP A 47 11.94 -8.24 -6.54
CA ASP A 47 12.18 -8.51 -5.11
C ASP A 47 11.22 -7.72 -4.22
N VAL A 48 10.82 -6.52 -4.67
CA VAL A 48 9.86 -5.67 -3.98
C VAL A 48 8.89 -5.08 -4.99
N ILE A 49 7.60 -5.14 -4.67
CA ILE A 49 6.54 -4.39 -5.35
C ILE A 49 5.96 -3.41 -4.35
N ILE A 50 5.96 -2.11 -4.71
CA ILE A 50 5.33 -1.04 -3.93
C ILE A 50 4.14 -0.54 -4.74
N MET A 51 2.95 -0.62 -4.13
CA MET A 51 1.72 -0.11 -4.69
C MET A 51 1.33 1.18 -3.97
N ASP A 52 1.46 2.30 -4.66
CA ASP A 52 1.15 3.64 -4.16
C ASP A 52 0.05 4.25 -5.04
N LEU A 53 -1.19 3.83 -4.76
CA LEU A 53 -2.38 4.18 -5.54
C LEU A 53 -3.41 4.83 -4.64
N ASP A 54 -4.33 5.61 -5.19
CA ASP A 54 -5.49 6.10 -4.46
C ASP A 54 -6.30 4.98 -3.80
N ASP A 55 -7.08 5.34 -2.78
CA ASP A 55 -7.98 4.41 -2.08
C ASP A 55 -8.98 3.78 -3.06
N PRO A 56 -9.29 2.48 -2.91
CA PRO A 56 -10.24 1.78 -3.78
C PRO A 56 -11.68 2.25 -3.48
N LEU A 57 -12.13 3.29 -4.18
CA LEU A 57 -13.53 3.72 -4.17
C LEU A 57 -14.38 2.84 -5.09
N GLU A 58 -15.67 2.71 -4.75
CA GLU A 58 -16.67 2.12 -5.64
C GLU A 58 -16.69 2.92 -6.96
N ASP A 59 -16.55 2.22 -8.09
CA ASP A 59 -16.40 2.76 -9.46
C ASP A 59 -15.10 3.53 -9.78
N GLY A 60 -14.12 3.59 -8.88
CA GLY A 60 -12.82 4.24 -9.13
C GLY A 60 -11.83 3.36 -9.91
N PRO A 61 -10.97 3.90 -10.80
CA PRO A 61 -10.10 3.09 -11.67
C PRO A 61 -9.14 2.16 -10.91
N CYS A 62 -8.78 2.52 -9.68
CA CYS A 62 -7.89 1.75 -8.82
C CYS A 62 -8.54 0.51 -8.20
N TYR A 63 -9.88 0.38 -8.15
CA TYR A 63 -10.55 -0.69 -7.39
C TYR A 63 -10.06 -2.09 -7.79
N GLN A 64 -9.81 -2.29 -9.09
CA GLN A 64 -9.39 -3.58 -9.63
C GLN A 64 -8.00 -4.00 -9.13
N LEU A 65 -7.18 -3.05 -8.68
CA LEU A 65 -5.82 -3.24 -8.19
C LEU A 65 -5.77 -3.56 -6.68
N TYR A 66 -6.92 -3.57 -5.99
CA TYR A 66 -7.02 -3.94 -4.56
C TYR A 66 -7.68 -5.31 -4.34
N THR A 67 -7.74 -6.14 -5.37
CA THR A 67 -8.51 -7.40 -5.38
C THR A 67 -7.63 -8.62 -5.11
N GLU A 68 -8.22 -9.70 -4.60
CA GLU A 68 -7.56 -11.00 -4.38
C GLU A 68 -6.91 -11.51 -5.68
N GLU A 69 -7.59 -11.35 -6.82
CA GLU A 69 -7.09 -11.77 -8.12
C GLU A 69 -5.83 -10.98 -8.53
N PHE A 70 -5.85 -9.66 -8.32
CA PHE A 70 -4.70 -8.81 -8.60
C PHE A 70 -3.53 -9.09 -7.67
N TYR A 71 -3.78 -9.22 -6.36
CA TYR A 71 -2.72 -9.59 -5.41
C TYR A 71 -2.12 -10.96 -5.69
N THR A 72 -2.92 -11.93 -6.16
CA THR A 72 -2.42 -13.24 -6.60
C THR A 72 -1.48 -13.09 -7.80
N MET A 73 -1.80 -12.19 -8.73
CA MET A 73 -0.93 -11.86 -9.85
C MET A 73 0.37 -11.20 -9.38
N CYS A 74 0.31 -10.22 -8.47
CA CYS A 74 1.49 -9.61 -7.86
C CYS A 74 2.38 -10.64 -7.17
N LYS A 75 1.81 -11.57 -6.39
CA LYS A 75 2.58 -12.64 -5.73
C LYS A 75 3.34 -13.51 -6.73
N ARG A 76 2.74 -13.84 -7.89
CA ARG A 76 3.41 -14.61 -8.95
C ARG A 76 4.57 -13.86 -9.61
N LYS A 77 4.58 -12.53 -9.52
CA LYS A 77 5.60 -11.64 -10.07
C LYS A 77 6.66 -11.25 -9.06
N LEU A 78 6.53 -11.70 -7.80
CA LEU A 78 7.57 -11.56 -6.80
C LEU A 78 8.52 -12.76 -6.84
N ASN A 79 9.80 -12.48 -6.70
CA ASN A 79 10.84 -13.49 -6.53
C ASN A 79 10.70 -14.20 -5.16
N PRO A 80 11.34 -15.38 -4.97
CA PRO A 80 11.53 -15.95 -3.64
C PRO A 80 12.15 -14.90 -2.69
N GLY A 81 11.65 -14.83 -1.46
CA GLY A 81 12.00 -13.77 -0.50
C GLY A 81 11.34 -12.41 -0.78
N GLY A 82 10.49 -12.31 -1.79
CA GLY A 82 9.90 -11.05 -2.24
C GLY A 82 8.87 -10.46 -1.28
N VAL A 83 8.72 -9.13 -1.33
CA VAL A 83 7.83 -8.36 -0.46
C VAL A 83 6.91 -7.48 -1.29
N PHE A 84 5.61 -7.54 -0.99
CA PHE A 84 4.61 -6.60 -1.48
C PHE A 84 4.29 -5.57 -0.39
N VAL A 85 4.22 -4.30 -0.72
CA VAL A 85 3.76 -3.25 0.21
C VAL A 85 2.74 -2.37 -0.51
N THR A 86 1.65 -2.03 0.18
CA THR A 86 0.69 -1.05 -0.31
C THR A 86 0.30 -0.06 0.77
N GLN A 87 0.09 1.19 0.35
CA GLN A 87 -0.76 2.12 1.09
C GLN A 87 -2.19 1.53 1.15
N SER A 88 -2.95 1.79 2.20
CA SER A 88 -4.28 1.22 2.39
C SER A 88 -5.22 2.14 3.16
N GLY A 89 -5.12 3.43 2.88
CA GLY A 89 -6.03 4.46 3.32
C GLY A 89 -5.94 4.79 4.81
N GLN A 90 -7.00 5.43 5.30
CA GLN A 90 -7.12 5.85 6.69
C GLN A 90 -7.08 4.66 7.66
N ALA A 91 -6.20 4.76 8.65
CA ALA A 91 -6.00 3.78 9.71
C ALA A 91 -6.27 4.34 11.11
N GLY A 92 -6.88 5.53 11.22
CA GLY A 92 -7.32 6.07 12.50
C GLY A 92 -8.35 5.18 13.19
N VAL A 93 -8.42 5.25 14.52
CA VAL A 93 -9.30 4.40 15.37
C VAL A 93 -10.77 4.40 14.94
N LYS A 94 -11.26 5.44 14.27
CA LYS A 94 -12.65 5.49 13.77
C LYS A 94 -12.83 4.99 12.34
N ARG A 95 -11.78 4.96 11.52
CA ARG A 95 -11.85 4.77 10.06
C ARG A 95 -11.04 3.61 9.52
N HIS A 96 -10.20 2.98 10.34
CA HIS A 96 -9.37 1.82 9.96
C HIS A 96 -10.14 0.61 9.43
N HIS A 97 -11.47 0.54 9.66
CA HIS A 97 -12.34 -0.48 9.10
C HIS A 97 -12.81 -0.16 7.67
N LEU A 98 -12.55 1.04 7.15
CA LEU A 98 -13.01 1.43 5.82
C LEU A 98 -12.15 0.75 4.77
N VAL A 99 -10.86 1.10 4.66
CA VAL A 99 -9.96 0.59 3.61
C VAL A 99 -8.87 -0.33 4.18
N TRP A 100 -8.26 0.08 5.30
CA TRP A 100 -7.07 -0.57 5.84
C TRP A 100 -7.30 -2.04 6.25
N SER A 101 -8.37 -2.35 6.99
CA SER A 101 -8.63 -3.73 7.41
C SER A 101 -9.05 -4.67 6.26
N PRO A 102 -9.94 -4.30 5.31
CA PRO A 102 -10.27 -5.21 4.22
C PRO A 102 -9.10 -5.44 3.26
N VAL A 103 -8.24 -4.44 3.05
CA VAL A 103 -6.98 -4.66 2.29
C VAL A 103 -6.10 -5.68 3.00
N ASN A 104 -5.91 -5.57 4.32
CA ASN A 104 -5.18 -6.57 5.10
C ASN A 104 -5.78 -7.97 4.94
N SER A 105 -7.10 -8.10 5.14
CA SER A 105 -7.83 -9.37 5.06
C SER A 105 -7.73 -10.01 3.67
N THR A 106 -7.76 -9.19 2.61
CA THR A 106 -7.62 -9.65 1.22
C THR A 106 -6.20 -10.14 0.95
N LEU A 107 -5.16 -9.40 1.38
CA LEU A 107 -3.77 -9.85 1.27
C LEU A 107 -3.53 -11.18 2.00
N ARG A 108 -4.20 -11.40 3.15
CA ARG A 108 -4.10 -12.65 3.92
C ARG A 108 -4.69 -13.87 3.21
N GLN A 109 -5.54 -13.69 2.20
CA GLN A 109 -5.99 -14.81 1.37
C GLN A 109 -4.91 -15.30 0.41
N VAL A 110 -3.95 -14.43 0.07
CA VAL A 110 -2.97 -14.65 -0.99
C VAL A 110 -1.58 -14.96 -0.44
N PHE A 111 -1.14 -14.22 0.57
CA PHE A 111 0.22 -14.30 1.12
C PHE A 111 0.26 -15.07 2.45
N PRO A 112 1.29 -15.90 2.69
CA PRO A 112 1.42 -16.65 3.94
C PRO A 112 1.63 -15.77 5.17
N ALA A 113 2.22 -14.58 5.01
CA ALA A 113 2.38 -13.61 6.08
C ALA A 113 2.01 -12.20 5.60
N VAL A 114 1.26 -11.49 6.45
CA VAL A 114 0.89 -10.09 6.25
C VAL A 114 1.10 -9.32 7.55
N ARG A 115 1.60 -8.09 7.47
CA ARG A 115 1.79 -7.16 8.58
C ARG A 115 1.17 -5.82 8.23
N ALA A 116 0.16 -5.43 9.00
CA ALA A 116 -0.37 -4.08 8.94
C ALA A 116 0.44 -3.17 9.85
N TYR A 117 0.64 -1.93 9.43
CA TYR A 117 1.21 -0.87 10.25
C TYR A 117 0.50 0.45 9.95
N ASN A 118 0.62 1.40 10.86
CA ASN A 118 0.08 2.74 10.66
C ASN A 118 1.01 3.81 11.24
N GLN A 119 0.82 5.05 10.80
CA GLN A 119 1.53 6.21 11.32
C GLN A 119 0.69 7.47 11.14
N ALA A 120 0.76 8.40 12.09
CA ALA A 120 0.17 9.71 11.93
C ALA A 120 0.81 10.47 10.76
N VAL A 121 0.00 10.86 9.78
CA VAL A 121 0.42 11.75 8.68
C VAL A 121 -0.26 13.09 8.91
N TYR A 122 0.47 14.05 9.48
CA TYR A 122 -0.13 15.27 10.03
C TYR A 122 -0.87 16.12 8.99
N SER A 123 -0.38 16.18 7.75
CA SER A 123 -1.06 16.88 6.65
C SER A 123 -2.40 16.23 6.27
N PHE A 124 -2.58 14.93 6.58
CA PHE A 124 -3.83 14.20 6.33
C PHE A 124 -4.78 14.26 7.52
N MET A 125 -4.33 14.82 8.66
CA MET A 125 -5.10 14.96 9.90
C MET A 125 -5.66 13.61 10.43
N ASP A 126 -5.02 12.49 10.11
CA ASP A 126 -5.37 11.14 10.57
C ASP A 126 -4.12 10.23 10.60
N GLU A 127 -4.29 9.03 11.15
CA GLU A 127 -3.33 7.94 10.93
C GLU A 127 -3.54 7.36 9.54
N TRP A 128 -2.45 7.16 8.80
CA TRP A 128 -2.45 6.49 7.51
C TRP A 128 -1.95 5.05 7.67
N GLY A 129 -2.51 4.15 6.87
CA GLY A 129 -2.32 2.72 7.01
C GLY A 129 -1.59 2.11 5.84
N TRP A 130 -0.74 1.14 6.14
CA TRP A 130 -0.07 0.31 5.14
C TRP A 130 -0.17 -1.16 5.49
N ASN A 131 0.01 -2.00 4.48
CA ASN A 131 0.08 -3.44 4.61
C ASN A 131 1.30 -3.97 3.85
N MET A 132 2.14 -4.75 4.54
CA MET A 132 3.21 -5.55 3.96
C MET A 132 2.77 -6.99 3.85
N ALA A 133 3.07 -7.65 2.74
CA ALA A 133 2.82 -9.06 2.52
C ALA A 133 4.09 -9.75 1.99
N PHE A 134 4.35 -10.96 2.47
CA PHE A 134 5.62 -11.66 2.25
C PHE A 134 5.37 -12.95 1.51
N VAL A 135 6.19 -13.24 0.48
CA VAL A 135 6.12 -14.50 -0.26
C VAL A 135 6.47 -15.69 0.64
N ASP A 136 7.44 -15.50 1.54
CA ASP A 136 7.88 -16.49 2.52
C ASP A 136 7.39 -16.12 3.93
N GLY A 137 6.82 -17.09 4.65
CA GLY A 137 6.11 -16.82 5.91
C GLY A 137 7.01 -16.38 7.07
N ASP A 138 8.25 -16.86 7.11
CA ASP A 138 9.26 -16.54 8.12
C ASP A 138 9.74 -15.08 8.03
N MET A 139 9.77 -14.53 6.82
CA MET A 139 10.11 -13.12 6.53
C MET A 139 9.09 -12.13 7.10
N GLY A 140 7.90 -12.59 7.50
CA GLY A 140 6.93 -11.78 8.24
C GLY A 140 7.33 -11.51 9.71
N THR A 141 8.41 -12.11 10.20
CA THR A 141 8.92 -11.83 11.56
C THR A 141 9.55 -10.44 11.58
N LEU A 142 9.13 -9.61 12.54
CA LEU A 142 9.69 -8.26 12.68
C LEU A 142 11.14 -8.35 13.11
N LEU A 143 11.96 -7.45 12.56
CA LEU A 143 13.34 -7.28 12.95
C LEU A 143 13.42 -6.58 14.31
N GLU A 144 14.44 -6.90 15.09
CA GLU A 144 14.78 -6.11 16.27
C GLU A 144 15.37 -4.74 15.85
N PRO A 145 15.19 -3.67 16.65
CA PRO A 145 15.67 -2.33 16.33
C PRO A 145 17.12 -2.28 15.81
N ASP A 146 18.07 -2.89 16.53
CA ASP A 146 19.48 -2.91 16.13
C ASP A 146 19.70 -3.54 14.75
N GLN A 147 18.91 -4.57 14.39
CA GLN A 147 19.02 -5.21 13.08
C GLN A 147 18.52 -4.30 11.95
N VAL A 148 17.56 -3.42 12.25
CA VAL A 148 17.05 -2.42 11.30
C VAL A 148 18.09 -1.32 11.13
N ASP A 149 18.65 -0.80 12.22
CA ASP A 149 19.68 0.23 12.18
C ASP A 149 20.94 -0.25 11.44
N ASP A 150 21.39 -1.49 11.70
CA ASP A 150 22.49 -2.13 10.97
C ASP A 150 22.21 -2.25 9.47
N ARG A 151 20.95 -2.46 9.06
CA ARG A 151 20.57 -2.52 7.63
C ARG A 151 20.52 -1.13 7.02
N ILE A 152 19.99 -0.14 7.74
CA ILE A 152 19.95 1.26 7.30
C ILE A 152 21.37 1.76 7.07
N ALA A 153 22.25 1.63 8.07
CA ALA A 153 23.64 2.09 8.00
C ALA A 153 24.43 1.47 6.83
N ARG A 154 24.13 0.22 6.45
CA ARG A 154 24.80 -0.47 5.34
C ARG A 154 24.25 -0.15 3.96
N ARG A 155 22.97 0.24 3.85
CA ARG A 155 22.25 0.25 2.56
C ARG A 155 21.73 1.63 2.15
N ILE A 156 21.50 2.52 3.11
CA ILE A 156 20.94 3.85 2.88
C ILE A 156 22.05 4.88 3.01
N LYS A 157 22.16 5.77 2.04
CA LYS A 157 23.08 6.90 2.08
C LYS A 157 22.43 8.06 2.85
N GLY A 158 23.15 8.62 3.80
CA GLY A 158 22.66 9.72 4.63
C GLY A 158 21.79 9.25 5.80
N GLU A 159 21.17 10.20 6.48
CA GLU A 159 20.34 9.98 7.66
C GLU A 159 18.85 10.00 7.28
N LEU A 160 18.09 9.01 7.76
CA LEU A 160 16.64 8.99 7.61
C LEU A 160 16.01 9.95 8.63
N ARG A 161 15.07 10.78 8.17
CA ARG A 161 14.43 11.82 9.01
C ARG A 161 13.36 11.31 9.95
N PHE A 162 12.87 10.10 9.72
CA PHE A 162 11.74 9.52 10.45
C PHE A 162 12.02 8.09 10.94
N LEU A 163 12.62 7.24 10.10
CA LEU A 163 12.72 5.82 10.39
C LEU A 163 14.11 5.45 10.95
N ASP A 164 14.10 4.90 12.15
CA ASP A 164 15.18 4.14 12.78
C ASP A 164 14.60 2.80 13.32
N GLY A 165 15.41 2.00 14.00
CA GLY A 165 14.98 0.72 14.56
C GLY A 165 13.84 0.84 15.58
N GLU A 166 13.86 1.85 16.44
CA GLU A 166 12.81 2.08 17.44
C GLU A 166 11.51 2.53 16.78
N SER A 167 11.59 3.44 15.80
CA SER A 167 10.45 3.90 15.02
C SER A 167 9.86 2.76 14.19
N TYR A 168 10.69 1.90 13.58
CA TYR A 168 10.23 0.69 12.89
C TYR A 168 9.41 -0.20 13.82
N LYS A 169 9.90 -0.47 15.03
CA LYS A 169 9.15 -1.24 16.03
C LYS A 169 7.84 -0.54 16.42
N GLY A 170 7.86 0.79 16.53
CA GLY A 170 6.70 1.63 16.80
C GLY A 170 5.59 1.48 15.76
N LEU A 171 5.93 1.46 14.46
CA LEU A 171 4.96 1.33 13.35
C LEU A 171 4.05 0.09 13.50
N PHE A 172 4.59 -1.01 14.02
CA PHE A 172 3.84 -2.27 14.20
C PHE A 172 3.18 -2.41 15.59
N CYS A 173 3.40 -1.47 16.51
CA CYS A 173 2.80 -1.44 17.85
C CYS A 173 1.36 -0.92 17.82
N LEU A 174 0.49 -1.62 17.10
CA LEU A 174 -0.91 -1.23 16.89
C LEU A 174 -1.75 -1.22 18.17
N SER A 175 -2.64 -0.23 18.28
CA SER A 175 -3.63 -0.13 19.36
C SER A 175 -4.49 -1.40 19.49
N LYS A 176 -5.09 -1.61 20.66
CA LYS A 176 -6.02 -2.74 20.88
C LYS A 176 -7.20 -2.71 19.92
N ALA A 177 -7.71 -1.51 19.59
CA ALA A 177 -8.82 -1.36 18.64
C ALA A 177 -8.41 -1.80 17.24
N HIS A 178 -7.25 -1.36 16.75
CA HIS A 178 -6.69 -1.77 15.47
C HIS A 178 -6.53 -3.29 15.37
N ARG A 179 -5.91 -3.91 16.38
CA ARG A 179 -5.70 -5.37 16.43
C ARG A 179 -7.02 -6.15 16.46
N LYS A 180 -8.04 -5.65 17.18
CA LYS A 180 -9.36 -6.27 17.22
C LYS A 180 -10.00 -6.29 15.83
N THR A 181 -10.03 -5.14 15.16
CA THR A 181 -10.63 -5.03 13.82
C THR A 181 -9.92 -5.89 12.79
N LEU A 182 -8.58 -5.92 12.79
CA LEU A 182 -7.80 -6.79 11.89
C LEU A 182 -8.10 -8.29 12.12
N ALA A 183 -8.34 -8.71 13.36
CA ALA A 183 -8.67 -10.09 13.69
C ALA A 183 -10.11 -10.46 13.27
N GLU A 184 -11.05 -9.53 13.46
CA GLU A 184 -12.47 -9.72 13.20
C GLU A 184 -12.84 -9.52 11.72
N GLU A 185 -12.04 -8.80 10.94
CA GLU A 185 -12.28 -8.57 9.51
C GLU A 185 -12.40 -9.88 8.73
N LYS A 186 -13.40 -9.95 7.85
CA LYS A 186 -13.68 -11.09 6.97
C LYS A 186 -13.92 -10.69 5.52
N ARG A 187 -14.04 -9.40 5.22
CA ARG A 187 -14.21 -8.93 3.84
C ARG A 187 -12.98 -9.33 3.03
N VAL A 188 -13.23 -9.83 1.83
CA VAL A 188 -12.23 -10.15 0.81
C VAL A 188 -12.68 -9.45 -0.44
N LEU A 189 -11.80 -8.62 -0.99
CA LEU A 189 -12.10 -7.81 -2.16
C LEU A 189 -11.85 -8.68 -3.38
N SER A 190 -12.88 -8.91 -4.18
CA SER A 190 -12.76 -9.80 -5.33
C SER A 190 -13.72 -9.36 -6.43
N ARG A 191 -13.20 -9.34 -7.66
CA ARG A 191 -14.04 -9.08 -8.83
C ARG A 191 -14.91 -10.27 -9.18
N GLU A 192 -14.36 -11.47 -9.06
CA GLU A 192 -15.08 -12.69 -9.40
C GLU A 192 -16.22 -12.99 -8.43
N LYS A 193 -16.04 -12.69 -7.14
CA LYS A 193 -17.03 -12.94 -6.09
C LYS A 193 -18.03 -11.79 -5.91
N GLY A 194 -17.84 -10.67 -6.61
CA GLY A 194 -18.67 -9.47 -6.45
C GLY A 194 -18.62 -8.86 -5.04
N THR A 195 -17.61 -9.19 -4.25
CA THR A 195 -17.46 -8.74 -2.87
C THR A 195 -16.68 -7.44 -2.85
N PHE A 196 -17.41 -6.35 -3.06
CA PHE A 196 -16.88 -4.99 -2.99
C PHE A 196 -17.64 -4.24 -1.90
N SER A 197 -16.90 -3.67 -0.95
CA SER A 197 -17.50 -2.84 0.09
C SER A 197 -16.45 -1.86 0.58
N PHE A 198 -16.32 -0.76 -0.15
CA PHE A 198 -15.55 0.40 0.27
C PHE A 198 -16.35 1.67 0.05
N MET A 199 -16.04 2.67 0.87
CA MET A 199 -16.73 3.94 1.02
C MET A 199 -17.79 4.22 -0.06
N HIS A 200 -19.06 3.92 0.25
CA HIS A 200 -20.15 4.66 -0.40
C HIS A 200 -19.83 6.13 -0.22
N SER A 201 -19.87 6.91 -1.29
CA SER A 201 -19.83 8.36 -1.24
C SER A 201 -21.10 8.86 -0.55
N GLN A 202 -21.18 8.76 0.79
CA GLN A 202 -22.15 9.52 1.56
C GLN A 202 -21.69 10.99 1.57
N GLY A 203 -21.81 11.62 0.40
CA GLY A 203 -21.36 12.97 0.09
C GLY A 203 -22.27 13.70 -0.90
N LEU A 204 -23.36 13.10 -1.41
CA LEU A 204 -24.45 13.86 -2.02
C LEU A 204 -25.56 14.09 -1.00
N CYS A 205 -25.53 15.26 -0.39
CA CYS A 205 -26.74 15.89 0.11
C CYS A 205 -27.63 16.17 -1.12
N ILE A 206 -28.56 15.26 -1.42
CA ILE A 206 -29.64 15.58 -2.35
C ILE A 206 -30.56 16.53 -1.58
N ALA A 207 -30.32 17.83 -1.73
CA ALA A 207 -31.31 18.83 -1.40
C ALA A 207 -32.53 18.55 -2.29
N GLY A 208 -33.54 17.90 -1.71
CA GLY A 208 -34.79 17.60 -2.40
C GLY A 208 -35.47 18.89 -2.82
N ALA A 209 -35.46 19.18 -4.12
CA ALA A 209 -36.48 20.03 -4.71
C ALA A 209 -37.78 19.21 -4.73
N LYS A 210 -38.66 19.49 -3.77
CA LYS A 210 -40.06 19.10 -3.87
C LYS A 210 -40.72 19.98 -4.95
N SER A 211 -41.36 19.28 -5.89
CA SER A 211 -42.48 19.66 -6.79
C SER A 211 -42.81 21.14 -6.95
#